data_AF-A0A1A7XGJ2-F1
#
_entry.id   AF-A0A1A7XGJ2-F1
#
_cell.length_a   1.000
_cell.length_b   1.000
_cell.length_c   1.000
_cell.angle_alpha   90.00
_cell.angle_beta   90.00
_cell.angle_gamma   90.00
#
_symmetry.space_group_name_H-M   'P 1'
#
loop_
_entity.id
_entity.type
_entity.pdbx_description
1 polymer ?
#
loop_
_entity_poly.entity_id
_entity_poly.type
_entity_poly.pdbx_seq_one_letter_code
_entity_poly.pdbx_strand_id
1 'polypeptide(L)'
;DVTRPASFEAITKWKEDLDSKLTLANGKHVATVLLANKCDQGRDVLTNNGIKMEQFCQENGFVGWFETSAKENINIDEAANCLVKHIIASEND
;
A
#
# COMPACT_ATOMS: atom_id res chain seq x y z
N ASP A 1 -9.49 4.05 1.51
CA ASP A 1 -10.78 4.17 0.79
C ASP A 1 -10.76 5.50 0.07
N VAL A 2 -10.72 5.47 -1.26
CA VAL A 2 -10.45 6.67 -2.06
C VAL A 2 -11.54 7.73 -1.96
N THR A 3 -12.73 7.34 -1.51
CA THR A 3 -13.88 8.25 -1.36
C THR A 3 -13.86 9.00 -0.03
N ARG A 4 -12.95 8.65 0.90
CA ARG A 4 -12.90 9.19 2.27
C ARG A 4 -11.50 9.67 2.62
N PRO A 5 -11.23 11.00 2.59
CA PRO A 5 -9.93 11.58 2.93
C PRO A 5 -9.42 11.20 4.32
N ALA A 6 -10.30 11.12 5.32
CA ALA A 6 -9.95 10.70 6.68
C ALA A 6 -9.32 9.29 6.74
N SER A 7 -9.62 8.42 5.77
CA SER A 7 -8.98 7.10 5.70
C SER A 7 -7.53 7.17 5.24
N PHE A 8 -7.16 8.22 4.49
CA PHE A 8 -5.79 8.45 4.07
C PHE A 8 -4.92 8.92 5.24
N GLU A 9 -5.42 9.85 6.05
CA GLU A 9 -4.73 10.32 7.27
C GLU A 9 -4.46 9.21 8.28
N ALA A 10 -5.27 8.15 8.27
CA ALA A 10 -5.08 6.99 9.13
C ALA A 10 -3.94 6.06 8.66
N ILE A 11 -3.49 6.15 7.41
CA ILE A 11 -2.48 5.22 6.84
C ILE A 11 -1.17 5.29 7.61
N THR A 12 -0.67 6.49 7.90
CA THR A 12 0.58 6.67 8.64
C THR A 12 0.49 6.03 10.03
N LYS A 13 -0.64 6.23 10.73
CA LYS A 13 -0.87 5.60 12.05
C LYS A 13 -0.87 4.07 11.98
N TRP A 14 -1.50 3.50 10.94
CA TRP A 14 -1.47 2.05 10.72
C TRP A 14 -0.07 1.53 10.40
N LYS A 15 0.72 2.28 9.62
CA LYS A 15 2.09 1.92 9.27
C LYS A 15 3.00 1.95 10.49
N GLU A 16 2.95 3.03 11.27
CA GLU A 16 3.69 3.17 12.52
C GLU A 16 3.34 2.07 13.53
N ASP A 17 2.04 1.76 13.68
CA ASP A 17 1.59 0.70 14.59
C ASP A 17 2.13 -0.68 14.18
N LEU A 18 2.13 -0.98 12.87
CA LEU A 18 2.69 -2.21 12.33
C LEU A 18 4.19 -2.29 12.54
N ASP A 19 4.93 -1.25 12.14
CA ASP A 19 6.39 -1.21 12.20
C ASP A 19 6.93 -1.26 13.64
N SER A 20 6.18 -0.72 14.60
CA SER A 20 6.55 -0.74 16.02
C SER A 20 6.35 -2.10 16.68
N LYS A 21 5.49 -2.96 16.13
CA LYS A 21 5.09 -4.24 16.72
C LYS A 21 5.67 -5.45 15.99
N LEU A 22 6.06 -5.29 14.74
CA LEU A 22 6.48 -6.39 13.89
C LEU A 22 7.72 -6.03 13.09
N THR A 23 8.77 -6.82 13.30
CA THR A 23 10.00 -6.80 12.53
C THR A 23 10.34 -8.23 12.11
N LEU A 24 11.00 -8.34 10.96
CA LEU A 24 11.56 -9.61 10.49
C LEU A 24 12.77 -10.01 11.34
N ALA A 25 13.16 -11.28 11.28
CA ALA A 25 14.31 -11.79 12.02
C ALA A 25 15.63 -11.07 11.67
N ASN A 26 15.73 -10.53 10.45
CA ASN A 26 16.86 -9.73 9.98
C ASN A 26 16.80 -8.25 10.42
N GLY A 27 15.82 -7.87 11.26
CA GLY A 27 15.65 -6.52 11.79
C GLY A 27 15.01 -5.52 10.84
N LYS A 28 14.69 -5.92 9.59
CA LYS A 28 13.95 -5.08 8.64
C LYS A 28 12.45 -5.09 8.95
N HIS A 29 11.73 -4.06 8.50
CA HIS A 29 10.27 -4.05 8.54
C HIS A 29 9.68 -5.05 7.53
N VAL A 30 8.47 -5.53 7.80
CA VAL A 30 7.75 -6.42 6.89
C VAL A 30 7.35 -5.68 5.61
N ALA A 31 7.28 -6.40 4.49
CA ALA A 31 6.83 -5.83 3.23
C ALA A 31 5.35 -5.39 3.33
N THR A 32 5.06 -4.14 2.95
CA THR A 32 3.70 -3.58 3.01
C THR A 32 3.34 -2.90 1.70
N VAL A 33 2.16 -3.20 1.17
CA VAL A 33 1.59 -2.57 -0.02
C VAL A 33 0.39 -1.71 0.38
N LEU A 34 0.33 -0.48 -0.13
CA LEU A 34 -0.80 0.41 0.11
C LEU A 34 -1.90 0.23 -0.94
N LEU A 35 -3.14 -0.01 -0.50
CA LEU A 35 -4.30 -0.21 -1.38
C LEU A 35 -5.25 0.99 -1.36
N ALA A 36 -5.27 1.72 -2.48
CA ALA A 36 -6.24 2.78 -2.73
C ALA A 36 -7.55 2.17 -3.26
N ASN A 37 -8.30 1.52 -2.37
CA ASN A 37 -9.51 0.76 -2.72
C ASN A 37 -10.75 1.65 -3.01
N LYS A 38 -11.67 1.12 -3.84
CA LYS A 38 -12.87 1.75 -4.42
C LYS A 38 -12.59 2.76 -5.53
N CYS A 39 -11.54 2.55 -6.32
CA CYS A 39 -11.20 3.44 -7.44
C CYS A 39 -12.33 3.58 -8.48
N ASP A 40 -13.26 2.61 -8.55
CA ASP A 40 -14.48 2.67 -9.36
C ASP A 40 -15.43 3.82 -8.97
N GLN A 41 -15.37 4.29 -7.72
CA GLN A 41 -16.25 5.34 -7.19
C GLN A 41 -15.59 6.73 -7.19
N GLY A 42 -14.28 6.82 -7.44
CA GLY A 42 -13.46 7.99 -7.13
C GLY A 42 -12.49 8.39 -8.25
N ARG A 43 -12.91 8.26 -9.51
CA ARG A 43 -12.08 8.39 -10.73
C ARG A 43 -11.29 9.71 -10.86
N ASP A 44 -11.65 10.77 -10.13
CA ASP A 44 -10.97 12.07 -10.18
C ASP A 44 -9.91 12.31 -9.08
N VAL A 45 -9.96 11.58 -7.95
CA VAL A 45 -9.16 11.94 -6.76
C VAL A 45 -7.68 11.52 -6.89
N LEU A 46 -7.40 10.48 -7.67
CA LEU A 46 -6.06 9.86 -7.72
C LEU A 46 -5.31 10.08 -9.03
N THR A 47 -6.01 10.31 -10.14
CA THR A 47 -5.44 10.52 -11.48
C THR A 47 -4.45 11.69 -11.52
N ASN A 48 -4.55 12.66 -10.59
CA ASN A 48 -3.62 13.79 -10.45
C ASN A 48 -2.55 13.63 -9.36
N ASN A 49 -2.54 12.52 -8.61
CA ASN A 49 -1.72 12.36 -7.41
C ASN A 49 -0.78 11.15 -7.44
N GLY A 50 -0.69 10.41 -8.55
CA GLY A 50 0.15 9.20 -8.63
C GLY A 50 1.61 9.41 -8.20
N ILE A 51 2.25 10.50 -8.64
CA ILE A 51 3.63 10.85 -8.25
C ILE A 51 3.74 11.11 -6.74
N LYS A 52 2.78 11.83 -6.16
CA LYS A 52 2.76 12.11 -4.71
C LYS A 52 2.54 10.84 -3.90
N MET A 53 1.74 9.91 -4.41
CA MET A 53 1.50 8.63 -3.76
C MET A 53 2.74 7.75 -3.78
N GLU A 54 3.46 7.73 -4.90
CA GLU A 54 4.74 7.03 -5.01
C GLU A 54 5.78 7.59 -4.01
N GLN A 55 5.90 8.93 -3.93
CA GLN A 55 6.74 9.59 -2.93
C GLN A 55 6.31 9.24 -1.50
N PHE A 56 5.02 9.35 -1.19
CA PHE A 56 4.49 8.99 0.13
C PHE A 56 4.82 7.54 0.49
N CYS A 57 4.68 6.61 -0.46
CA CYS A 57 5.00 5.20 -0.24
C CYS A 57 6.48 5.01 0.05
N GLN A 58 7.36 5.65 -0.72
CA GLN A 58 8.80 5.58 -0.51
C GLN A 58 9.22 6.15 0.86
N GLU A 59 8.67 7.30 1.25
CA GLU A 59 8.97 7.96 2.52
C GLU A 59 8.48 7.16 3.74
N ASN A 60 7.35 6.46 3.61
CA ASN A 60 6.74 5.70 4.71
C ASN A 60 7.09 4.19 4.66
N GLY A 61 7.99 3.78 3.77
CA GLY A 61 8.48 2.39 3.70
C GLY A 61 7.47 1.38 3.18
N PHE A 62 6.57 1.80 2.29
CA PHE A 62 5.74 0.89 1.51
C PHE A 62 6.50 0.41 0.27
N VAL A 63 6.39 -0.89 -0.05
CA VAL A 63 7.04 -1.47 -1.24
C VAL A 63 6.32 -1.12 -2.54
N GLY A 64 5.12 -0.56 -2.44
CA GLY A 64 4.34 -0.09 -3.58
C GLY A 64 2.91 0.27 -3.20
N TRP A 65 2.17 0.79 -4.16
CA TRP A 65 0.76 1.10 -4.00
C TRP A 65 -0.03 0.77 -5.25
N PHE A 66 -1.32 0.48 -5.06
CA PHE A 66 -2.23 0.10 -6.15
C PHE A 66 -3.60 0.72 -5.95
N GLU A 67 -4.13 1.31 -7.01
CA GLU A 67 -5.56 1.62 -7.10
C GLU A 67 -6.33 0.33 -7.28
N THR A 68 -7.23 0.02 -6.34
CA THR A 68 -7.96 -1.24 -6.37
C THR A 68 -9.46 -1.01 -6.37
N SER A 69 -10.18 -1.93 -6.99
CA SER A 69 -11.61 -2.07 -6.80
C SER A 69 -11.92 -3.52 -6.52
N ALA A 70 -12.26 -3.83 -5.27
CA ALA A 70 -12.78 -5.15 -4.92
C ALA A 70 -14.12 -5.45 -5.62
N LYS A 71 -14.87 -4.42 -6.03
CA LYS A 71 -16.17 -4.54 -6.71
C LYS A 71 -16.01 -4.93 -8.17
N GLU A 72 -15.09 -4.26 -8.86
CA GLU A 72 -14.84 -4.44 -10.30
C GLU A 72 -13.65 -5.36 -10.59
N ASN A 73 -13.08 -5.97 -9.54
CA ASN A 73 -11.87 -6.80 -9.60
C ASN A 73 -10.67 -6.11 -10.29
N ILE A 74 -10.41 -4.85 -9.91
CA ILE A 74 -9.32 -4.04 -10.48
C ILE A 74 -8.08 -4.15 -9.58
N ASN A 75 -6.94 -4.53 -10.17
CA ASN A 75 -5.59 -4.57 -9.57
C ASN A 75 -5.44 -5.41 -8.29
N ILE A 76 -6.41 -6.29 -7.98
CA ILE A 76 -6.36 -7.14 -6.79
C ILE A 76 -5.22 -8.16 -6.91
N ASP A 77 -5.15 -8.83 -8.05
CA ASP A 77 -4.14 -9.86 -8.32
C ASP A 77 -2.75 -9.24 -8.45
N GLU A 78 -2.62 -8.09 -9.10
CA GLU A 78 -1.38 -7.36 -9.27
C GLU A 78 -0.81 -6.91 -7.92
N ALA A 79 -1.66 -6.37 -7.04
CA ALA A 79 -1.25 -5.96 -5.71
C ALA A 79 -0.80 -7.14 -4.85
N ALA A 80 -1.54 -8.26 -4.89
CA ALA A 80 -1.18 -9.48 -4.17
C ALA A 80 0.14 -10.07 -4.69
N ASN A 81 0.30 -10.16 -6.01
CA ASN A 81 1.53 -10.64 -6.64
C ASN A 81 2.74 -9.76 -6.31
N CYS A 82 2.57 -8.43 -6.25
CA CYS A 82 3.62 -7.51 -5.82
C CYS A 82 4.08 -7.82 -4.39
N LEU A 83 3.12 -7.99 -3.47
CA LEU A 83 3.42 -8.32 -2.08
C LEU A 83 4.15 -9.66 -1.95
N VAL A 84 3.63 -10.71 -2.59
CA VAL A 84 4.24 -12.06 -2.55
C VAL A 84 5.68 -12.04 -3.09
N LYS A 85 5.94 -11.33 -4.19
CA LYS A 85 7.30 -11.19 -4.75
C LYS A 85 8.26 -10.57 -3.73
N HIS A 86 7.84 -9.53 -3.01
CA HIS A 86 8.68 -8.88 -2.00
C HIS A 86 8.89 -9.74 -0.76
N ILE A 87 7.88 -10.50 -0.34
CA ILE A 87 8.02 -11.46 0.77
C ILE A 87 9.08 -12.51 0.41
N ILE A 88 8.95 -13.17 -0.75
CA ILE A 88 9.92 -14.19 -1.19
C ILE A 88 11.33 -13.61 -1.33
N ALA A 89 11.46 -12.38 -1.84
CA ALA A 89 12.76 -11.71 -1.94
C ALA A 89 13.36 -11.45 -0.54
N SER A 90 12.54 -11.09 0.45
CA SER A 90 13.00 -10.82 1.82
C SER A 90 13.38 -12.07 2.62
N GLU A 91 12.88 -13.25 2.25
CA GLU A 91 13.24 -14.52 2.89
C GLU A 91 14.58 -15.09 2.37
N ASN A 92 15.01 -14.67 1.18
CA ASN A 92 16.25 -15.11 0.55
C ASN A 92 17.46 -14.21 0.88
N ASP A 93 17.30 -13.27 1.82
CA ASP A 93 18.24 -12.19 2.16
C ASP A 93 18.71 -12.33 3.63
#